data_AF-A0A412IEA3-F1
#
_entry.id   AF-A0A412IEA3-F1
#
_cell.length_a   1.000
_cell.length_b   1.000
_cell.length_c   1.000
_cell.angle_alpha   90.00
_cell.angle_beta   90.00
_cell.angle_gamma   90.00
#
_symmetry.space_group_name_H-M   'P 1'
#
loop_
_entity.id
_entity.type
_entity.pdbx_description
1 polymer ?
#
loop_
_entity_poly.entity_id
_entity_poly.type
_entity_poly.pdbx_seq_one_letter_code
_entity_poly.pdbx_strand_id
1 'polypeptide(L)'
;MNKILSQEEYKNLFLNGTECVKRECYADYISQRLAEEFGMIYNCKAKCWHSEWNNNWRFVAELHELKGNHIVLRWGYNYDFIPDITNQKKLVWHRTDKSIKIHIDDAWYNHIDYDCDQEWGFSEREFYNPEQCPFFQYAIPTCSSDVNFALGYIKNVIDKNIILMHDWKENVKTLDDAIDIMNQRVLGKDVIHIPRMHYILAFYL
;
A
#
# COMPACT_ATOMS: atom_id res chain seq x y z
N MET A 1 -0.52 -6.88 -24.26
CA MET A 1 -1.10 -5.53 -24.39
C MET A 1 -2.25 -5.46 -23.40
N ASN A 2 -2.14 -4.61 -22.38
CA ASN A 2 -3.16 -4.50 -21.33
C ASN A 2 -4.42 -3.90 -21.96
N LYS A 3 -5.51 -4.66 -21.97
CA LYS A 3 -6.81 -4.15 -22.43
C LYS A 3 -7.23 -3.03 -21.49
N ILE A 4 -7.44 -1.84 -22.03
CA ILE A 4 -8.08 -0.72 -21.33
C ILE A 4 -9.55 -1.11 -21.15
N LEU A 5 -10.00 -1.19 -19.90
CA LEU A 5 -11.42 -1.43 -19.64
C LEU A 5 -12.16 -0.09 -19.68
N SER A 6 -13.26 -0.05 -20.42
CA SER A 6 -14.25 1.01 -20.21
C SER A 6 -14.86 0.92 -18.81
N GLN A 7 -15.51 1.99 -18.36
CA GLN A 7 -16.24 2.02 -17.09
C GLN A 7 -17.25 0.86 -16.97
N GLU A 8 -17.99 0.58 -18.04
CA GLU A 8 -19.01 -0.47 -18.05
C GLU A 8 -18.37 -1.86 -17.99
N GLU A 9 -17.29 -2.10 -18.75
CA GLU A 9 -16.55 -3.35 -18.68
C GLU A 9 -15.94 -3.56 -17.30
N TYR A 10 -15.36 -2.53 -16.68
CA TYR A 10 -14.82 -2.61 -15.33
C TYR A 10 -15.89 -2.96 -14.29
N LYS A 11 -17.03 -2.23 -14.35
CA LYS A 11 -18.18 -2.48 -13.47
C LYS A 11 -18.67 -3.92 -13.63
N ASN A 12 -18.87 -4.37 -14.85
CA ASN A 12 -19.38 -5.71 -15.13
C ASN A 12 -18.39 -6.81 -14.70
N LEU A 13 -17.10 -6.60 -14.93
CA LEU A 13 -16.07 -7.54 -14.54
C LEU A 13 -15.90 -7.60 -13.02
N PHE A 14 -15.64 -6.50 -12.33
CA PHE A 14 -15.13 -6.54 -10.95
C PHE A 14 -16.12 -6.07 -9.88
N LEU A 15 -17.05 -5.17 -10.21
CA LEU A 15 -18.01 -4.64 -9.23
C LEU A 15 -19.30 -5.46 -9.17
N ASN A 16 -19.78 -5.91 -10.33
CA ASN A 16 -20.94 -6.79 -10.45
C ASN A 16 -20.54 -8.27 -10.49
N GLY A 17 -19.24 -8.56 -10.52
CA GLY A 17 -18.71 -9.92 -10.46
C GLY A 17 -19.04 -10.60 -9.13
N THR A 18 -19.52 -11.84 -9.19
CA THR A 18 -19.92 -12.61 -8.00
C THR A 18 -18.94 -13.72 -7.64
N GLU A 19 -18.01 -14.08 -8.52
CA GLU A 19 -17.03 -15.13 -8.24
C GLU A 19 -15.84 -14.56 -7.48
N CYS A 20 -15.50 -15.20 -6.36
CA CYS A 20 -14.35 -14.80 -5.54
C CYS A 20 -13.03 -15.13 -6.26
N VAL A 21 -12.19 -14.11 -6.44
CA VAL A 21 -10.82 -14.27 -6.92
C VAL A 21 -9.96 -14.66 -5.72
N LYS A 22 -9.79 -15.96 -5.51
CA LYS A 22 -9.13 -16.47 -4.31
C LYS A 22 -7.66 -16.05 -4.25
N ARG A 23 -7.22 -15.62 -3.07
CA ARG A 23 -5.83 -15.24 -2.78
C ARG A 23 -4.81 -16.31 -3.19
N GLU A 24 -5.12 -17.58 -3.00
CA GLU A 24 -4.26 -18.71 -3.39
C GLU A 24 -3.88 -18.71 -4.88
N CYS A 25 -4.69 -18.08 -5.74
CA CYS A 25 -4.43 -18.01 -7.18
C CYS A 25 -3.38 -16.96 -7.57
N TYR A 26 -3.05 -16.01 -6.68
CA TYR A 26 -2.10 -14.93 -6.97
C TYR A 26 -1.07 -14.66 -5.86
N ALA A 27 -1.23 -15.25 -4.66
CA ALA A 27 -0.31 -15.05 -3.54
C ALA A 27 1.11 -15.55 -3.81
N ASP A 28 1.25 -16.67 -4.54
CA ASP A 28 2.56 -17.20 -4.93
C ASP A 28 3.26 -16.23 -5.89
N TYR A 29 2.51 -15.59 -6.79
CA TYR A 29 3.06 -14.59 -7.70
C TYR A 29 3.55 -13.36 -6.95
N ILE A 30 2.78 -12.83 -5.99
CA ILE A 30 3.24 -11.73 -5.12
C ILE A 30 4.52 -12.15 -4.39
N SER A 31 4.52 -13.33 -3.78
CA SER A 31 5.67 -13.82 -3.00
C SER A 31 6.90 -13.99 -3.86
N GLN A 32 6.76 -14.54 -5.07
CA GLN A 32 7.84 -14.66 -6.03
C GLN A 32 8.41 -13.30 -6.40
N ARG A 33 7.56 -12.34 -6.82
CA ARG A 33 8.02 -11.00 -7.20
C ARG A 33 8.71 -10.29 -6.04
N LEU A 34 8.16 -10.32 -4.84
CA LEU A 34 8.77 -9.68 -3.68
C LEU A 34 10.09 -10.35 -3.24
N ALA A 35 10.22 -11.66 -3.42
CA ALA A 35 11.46 -12.37 -3.18
C ALA A 35 12.54 -12.01 -4.21
N GLU A 36 12.20 -12.02 -5.50
CA GLU A 36 13.12 -11.71 -6.61
C GLU A 36 13.60 -10.26 -6.58
N GLU A 37 12.69 -9.31 -6.33
CA GLU A 37 12.95 -7.87 -6.46
C GLU A 37 13.54 -7.27 -5.18
N PHE A 38 13.15 -7.79 -4.01
CA PHE A 38 13.47 -7.18 -2.72
C PHE A 38 14.08 -8.15 -1.69
N GLY A 39 14.24 -9.43 -2.02
CA GLY A 39 14.74 -10.44 -1.08
C GLY A 39 13.81 -10.68 0.10
N MET A 40 12.50 -10.47 -0.08
CA MET A 40 11.52 -10.57 1.01
C MET A 40 11.03 -11.99 1.22
N ILE A 41 10.75 -12.33 2.48
CA ILE A 41 10.16 -13.61 2.88
C ILE A 41 8.75 -13.41 3.42
N TYR A 42 7.86 -14.36 3.14
CA TYR A 42 6.49 -14.32 3.65
C TYR A 42 6.41 -14.87 5.08
N ASN A 43 5.83 -14.08 5.99
CA ASN A 43 5.53 -14.50 7.35
C ASN A 43 4.06 -14.89 7.49
N CYS A 44 3.78 -16.18 7.65
CA CYS A 44 2.40 -16.68 7.74
C CYS A 44 1.64 -16.19 8.99
N LYS A 45 2.34 -15.95 10.11
CA LYS A 45 1.73 -15.50 11.38
C LYS A 45 1.34 -14.03 11.31
N ALA A 46 2.23 -13.20 10.76
CA ALA A 46 1.99 -11.77 10.59
C ALA A 46 1.22 -11.44 9.30
N LYS A 47 1.06 -12.41 8.38
CA LYS A 47 0.40 -12.28 7.07
C LYS A 47 0.99 -11.17 6.19
N CYS A 48 2.30 -10.94 6.28
CA CYS A 48 3.03 -9.92 5.52
C CYS A 48 4.35 -10.48 4.98
N TRP A 49 4.93 -9.79 4.02
CA TRP A 49 6.29 -10.01 3.53
C TRP A 49 7.24 -9.03 4.21
N HIS A 50 8.46 -9.46 4.48
CA HIS A 50 9.48 -8.56 5.00
C HIS A 50 10.88 -8.94 4.50
N SER A 51 11.76 -7.95 4.39
CA SER A 51 13.19 -8.18 4.19
C SER A 51 13.85 -8.59 5.52
N GLU A 52 15.12 -8.97 5.43
CA GLU A 52 16.01 -8.99 6.59
C GLU A 52 16.15 -7.58 7.21
N TRP A 53 16.57 -7.55 8.47
CA TRP A 53 16.94 -6.31 9.13
C TRP A 53 18.20 -5.71 8.52
N ASN A 54 18.18 -4.40 8.36
CA ASN A 54 19.33 -3.60 7.97
C ASN A 54 19.31 -2.33 8.81
N ASN A 55 20.33 -2.02 9.60
CA ASN A 55 20.42 -0.77 10.37
C ASN A 55 19.15 -0.38 11.17
N ASN A 56 18.56 -1.32 11.93
CA ASN A 56 17.40 -1.08 12.81
C ASN A 56 16.04 -0.88 12.09
N TRP A 57 15.98 -1.16 10.80
CA TRP A 57 14.75 -1.14 10.02
C TRP A 57 14.74 -2.27 8.98
N ARG A 58 13.57 -2.57 8.43
CA ARG A 58 13.39 -3.53 7.34
C ARG A 58 12.23 -3.11 6.47
N PHE A 59 12.29 -3.51 5.21
CA PHE A 59 11.19 -3.28 4.28
C PHE A 59 10.09 -4.31 4.52
N VAL A 60 8.83 -3.86 4.53
CA VAL A 60 7.66 -4.67 4.80
C VAL A 60 6.59 -4.37 3.76
N ALA A 61 5.91 -5.42 3.30
CA ALA A 61 4.75 -5.31 2.44
C ALA A 61 3.61 -6.17 2.97
N GLU A 62 2.38 -5.70 2.86
CA GLU A 62 1.19 -6.42 3.32
C GLU A 62 0.00 -6.20 2.38
N LEU A 63 -0.92 -7.15 2.35
CA LEU A 63 -2.22 -6.95 1.72
C LEU A 63 -3.16 -6.28 2.72
N HIS A 64 -3.75 -5.17 2.32
CA HIS A 64 -4.70 -4.41 3.13
C HIS A 64 -6.08 -4.43 2.47
N GLU A 65 -7.05 -4.94 3.22
CA GLU A 65 -8.45 -4.99 2.79
C GLU A 65 -9.07 -3.59 2.88
N LEU A 66 -9.62 -3.12 1.77
CA LEU A 66 -10.38 -1.87 1.73
C LEU A 66 -11.86 -2.17 1.95
N LYS A 67 -12.65 -1.11 2.22
CA LYS A 67 -14.11 -1.23 2.15
C LYS A 67 -14.51 -1.46 0.69
N GLY A 68 -15.01 -2.65 0.37
CA GLY A 68 -15.51 -3.00 -0.96
C GLY A 68 -14.86 -4.25 -1.55
N ASN A 69 -14.83 -4.33 -2.88
CA ASN A 69 -14.38 -5.52 -3.62
C ASN A 69 -12.90 -5.43 -4.03
N HIS A 70 -12.08 -4.77 -3.22
CA HIS A 70 -10.68 -4.47 -3.55
C HIS A 70 -9.75 -4.60 -2.36
N ILE A 71 -8.53 -5.05 -2.63
CA ILE A 71 -7.41 -5.12 -1.72
C ILE A 71 -6.26 -4.31 -2.32
N VAL A 72 -5.46 -3.65 -1.50
CA VAL A 72 -4.23 -2.99 -1.95
C VAL A 72 -3.00 -3.68 -1.38
N LEU A 73 -1.93 -3.70 -2.17
CA LEU A 73 -0.61 -4.05 -1.67
C LEU A 73 -0.03 -2.78 -1.03
N ARG A 74 0.19 -2.78 0.28
CA ARG A 74 0.87 -1.70 0.99
C ARG A 74 2.32 -2.08 1.22
N TRP A 75 3.21 -1.09 1.21
CA TRP A 75 4.61 -1.27 1.54
C TRP A 75 5.16 -0.10 2.34
N GLY A 76 6.29 -0.34 2.98
CA GLY A 76 6.98 0.66 3.78
C GLY A 76 7.99 0.04 4.72
N TYR A 77 8.31 0.75 5.78
CA TYR A 77 9.36 0.38 6.71
C TYR A 77 8.82 0.01 8.08
N ASN A 78 9.36 -1.08 8.62
CA ASN A 78 9.23 -1.49 10.00
C ASN A 78 10.56 -1.22 10.71
N TYR A 79 10.51 -0.43 11.76
CA TYR A 79 11.66 -0.13 12.63
C TYR A 79 11.66 -1.07 13.82
N ASP A 80 12.81 -1.33 14.44
CA ASP A 80 12.93 -2.14 15.67
C ASP A 80 12.59 -1.34 16.94
N PHE A 81 12.59 0.00 16.83
CA PHE A 81 12.05 0.95 17.79
C PHE A 81 11.21 2.03 17.10
N ILE A 82 10.18 2.51 17.79
CA ILE A 82 9.51 3.75 17.43
C ILE A 82 9.41 4.66 18.67
N PRO A 83 9.80 5.93 18.58
CA PRO A 83 9.65 6.87 19.68
C PRO A 83 8.19 7.28 19.80
N ASP A 84 7.64 7.36 21.00
CA ASP A 84 6.26 7.76 21.31
C ASP A 84 6.27 8.87 22.37
N ILE A 85 5.21 9.66 22.44
CA ILE A 85 5.02 10.68 23.45
C ILE A 85 3.91 10.24 24.39
N THR A 86 4.29 9.96 25.62
CA THR A 86 3.31 9.62 26.66
C THR A 86 2.38 10.79 26.97
N ASN A 87 1.23 10.51 27.58
CA ASN A 87 0.30 11.55 28.09
C ASN A 87 0.98 12.56 29.04
N GLN A 88 2.15 12.23 29.60
CA GLN A 88 2.96 13.09 30.46
C GLN A 88 3.98 13.94 29.68
N LYS A 89 3.87 13.99 28.34
CA LYS A 89 4.81 14.67 27.43
C LYS A 89 6.25 14.19 27.55
N LYS A 90 6.46 12.93 27.94
CA LYS A 90 7.78 12.29 27.96
C LYS A 90 7.97 11.46 26.71
N LEU A 91 9.14 11.63 26.09
CA LEU A 91 9.64 10.78 25.01
C LEU A 91 9.97 9.38 25.56
N VAL A 92 9.39 8.35 24.97
CA VAL A 92 9.65 6.94 25.29
C VAL A 92 9.91 6.17 24.00
N TRP A 93 10.72 5.11 24.07
CA TRP A 93 11.02 4.27 22.91
C TRP A 93 10.35 2.91 23.05
N HIS A 94 9.46 2.57 22.11
CA HIS A 94 8.79 1.29 22.08
C HIS A 94 9.53 0.33 21.17
N ARG A 95 10.02 -0.78 21.73
CA ARG A 95 10.56 -1.89 20.93
C ARG A 95 9.43 -2.55 20.14
N THR A 96 9.65 -2.71 18.86
CA THR A 96 8.71 -3.27 17.88
C THR A 96 9.23 -4.54 17.21
N ASP A 97 10.38 -5.04 17.66
CA ASP A 97 11.02 -6.30 17.26
C ASP A 97 10.05 -7.51 17.25
N LYS A 98 9.07 -7.53 18.16
CA LYS A 98 8.05 -8.60 18.26
C LYS A 98 6.88 -8.48 17.28
N SER A 99 6.73 -7.37 16.55
CA SER A 99 5.63 -7.16 15.60
C SER A 99 6.14 -6.67 14.24
N ILE A 100 5.80 -7.42 13.19
CA ILE A 100 6.05 -7.01 11.81
C ILE A 100 4.87 -6.13 11.38
N LYS A 101 5.05 -4.81 11.41
CA LYS A 101 4.03 -3.83 11.01
C LYS A 101 4.69 -2.67 10.27
N ILE A 102 4.04 -2.17 9.24
CA ILE A 102 4.50 -0.96 8.56
C ILE A 102 4.31 0.22 9.52
N HIS A 103 5.39 0.95 9.81
CA HIS A 103 5.37 2.15 10.66
C HIS A 103 5.35 3.42 9.81
N ILE A 104 6.12 3.40 8.73
CA ILE A 104 6.15 4.45 7.72
C ILE A 104 5.82 3.78 6.40
N ASP A 105 4.68 4.11 5.81
CA ASP A 105 4.25 3.58 4.54
C ASP A 105 4.52 4.54 3.40
N ASP A 106 4.56 4.00 2.18
CA ASP A 106 4.44 4.83 1.00
C ASP A 106 2.99 5.33 0.89
N ALA A 107 2.74 6.47 1.54
CA ALA A 107 1.45 7.12 1.60
C ALA A 107 0.91 7.60 0.23
N TRP A 108 1.68 7.52 -0.86
CA TRP A 108 1.26 7.99 -2.19
C TRP A 108 0.04 7.25 -2.75
N TYR A 109 -0.12 5.96 -2.39
CA TYR A 109 -1.22 5.11 -2.89
C TYR A 109 -2.31 4.83 -1.84
N ASN A 110 -2.05 5.11 -0.57
CA ASN A 110 -2.98 4.85 0.54
C ASN A 110 -3.95 6.02 0.81
N HIS A 111 -3.77 7.18 0.17
CA HIS A 111 -4.56 8.40 0.39
C HIS A 111 -5.47 8.77 -0.78
N ILE A 112 -6.08 7.78 -1.40
CA ILE A 112 -7.31 7.99 -2.14
C ILE A 112 -8.43 7.87 -1.08
N ASP A 113 -8.54 8.93 -0.26
CA ASP A 113 -9.62 9.05 0.71
C ASP A 113 -10.92 9.25 -0.09
N TYR A 114 -11.81 8.27 -0.01
CA TYR A 114 -13.05 8.17 -0.78
C TYR A 114 -13.93 9.43 -0.74
N ASP A 115 -13.86 10.20 0.36
CA ASP A 115 -14.59 11.46 0.51
C ASP A 115 -13.87 12.65 -0.15
N CYS A 116 -12.54 12.61 -0.30
CA CYS A 116 -11.75 13.63 -0.98
C CYS A 116 -11.82 13.49 -2.51
N ASP A 117 -12.08 12.31 -3.06
CA ASP A 117 -11.99 12.07 -4.51
C ASP A 117 -13.16 12.64 -5.34
N GLN A 118 -14.27 13.02 -4.70
CA GLN A 118 -15.23 13.91 -5.35
C GLN A 118 -14.65 15.32 -5.56
N GLU A 119 -13.69 15.75 -4.74
CA GLU A 119 -13.00 17.05 -4.89
C GLU A 119 -11.88 17.02 -5.94
N TRP A 120 -11.33 15.85 -6.29
CA TRP A 120 -10.33 15.72 -7.37
C TRP A 120 -10.92 15.90 -8.79
N GLY A 121 -12.23 16.12 -8.90
CA GLY A 121 -12.88 16.51 -10.15
C GLY A 121 -13.05 15.38 -11.17
N PHE A 122 -12.82 14.12 -10.78
CA PHE A 122 -13.10 12.98 -11.66
C PHE A 122 -14.60 12.81 -11.84
N SER A 123 -15.05 12.79 -13.09
CA SER A 123 -16.39 12.31 -13.42
C SER A 123 -16.56 10.84 -13.03
N GLU A 124 -17.80 10.37 -12.84
CA GLU A 124 -18.09 8.96 -12.56
C GLU A 124 -17.42 8.03 -13.61
N ARG A 125 -17.35 8.49 -14.87
CA ARG A 125 -16.67 7.78 -15.96
C ARG A 125 -15.17 7.63 -15.72
N GLU A 126 -14.50 8.69 -15.31
CA GLU A 126 -13.06 8.70 -15.05
C GLU A 126 -12.72 7.90 -13.81
N PHE A 127 -13.56 7.99 -12.77
CA PHE A 127 -13.37 7.26 -11.52
C PHE A 127 -13.36 5.75 -11.73
N TYR A 128 -14.30 5.20 -12.49
CA TYR A 128 -14.38 3.75 -12.73
C TYR A 128 -13.55 3.25 -13.92
N ASN A 129 -12.92 4.15 -14.69
CA ASN A 129 -11.99 3.74 -15.72
C ASN A 129 -10.63 3.44 -15.07
N PRO A 130 -10.16 2.19 -15.08
CA PRO A 130 -8.93 1.84 -14.40
C PRO A 130 -7.72 2.59 -14.93
N GLU A 131 -7.67 3.06 -16.18
CA GLU A 131 -6.51 3.86 -16.64
C GLU A 131 -6.59 5.35 -16.29
N GLN A 132 -7.77 5.87 -16.00
CA GLN A 132 -7.96 7.28 -15.66
C GLN A 132 -7.97 7.51 -14.16
N CYS A 133 -8.43 6.52 -13.38
CA CYS A 133 -8.41 6.54 -11.93
C CYS A 133 -7.14 5.86 -11.41
N PRO A 134 -6.23 6.60 -10.76
CA PRO A 134 -4.99 6.02 -10.24
C PRO A 134 -5.26 4.86 -9.27
N PHE A 135 -6.28 4.94 -8.43
CA PHE A 135 -6.63 3.90 -7.45
C PHE A 135 -6.72 2.50 -8.04
N PHE A 136 -7.52 2.33 -9.08
CA PHE A 136 -7.82 1.02 -9.64
C PHE A 136 -6.62 0.42 -10.39
N GLN A 137 -5.65 1.22 -10.80
CA GLN A 137 -4.40 0.73 -11.42
C GLN A 137 -3.53 -0.07 -10.47
N TYR A 138 -3.70 0.16 -9.17
CA TYR A 138 -2.84 -0.40 -8.12
C TYR A 138 -3.62 -1.31 -7.15
N ALA A 139 -4.94 -1.43 -7.31
CA ALA A 139 -5.80 -2.28 -6.49
C ALA A 139 -6.07 -3.66 -7.12
N ILE A 140 -6.10 -4.68 -6.25
CA ILE A 140 -6.39 -6.08 -6.56
C ILE A 140 -7.90 -6.31 -6.39
N PRO A 141 -8.66 -6.66 -7.45
CA PRO A 141 -10.07 -7.01 -7.30
C PRO A 141 -10.23 -8.33 -6.54
N THR A 142 -11.20 -8.40 -5.63
CA THR A 142 -11.52 -9.61 -4.84
C THR A 142 -12.64 -10.45 -5.46
N CYS A 143 -13.42 -9.87 -6.37
CA CYS A 143 -14.47 -10.55 -7.11
C CYS A 143 -14.35 -10.28 -8.61
N SER A 144 -14.79 -11.23 -9.43
CA SER A 144 -14.85 -11.07 -10.88
C SER A 144 -16.01 -11.85 -11.51
N SER A 145 -16.48 -11.42 -12.69
CA SER A 145 -17.31 -12.23 -13.59
C SER A 145 -16.48 -13.08 -14.56
N ASP A 146 -15.16 -12.84 -14.61
CA ASP A 146 -14.17 -13.62 -15.36
C ASP A 146 -12.89 -13.72 -14.51
N VAL A 147 -12.73 -14.86 -13.83
CA VAL A 147 -11.58 -15.10 -12.93
C VAL A 147 -10.27 -15.17 -13.71
N ASN A 148 -10.26 -15.73 -14.92
CA ASN A 148 -9.02 -15.86 -15.70
C ASN A 148 -8.52 -14.49 -16.15
N PHE A 149 -9.42 -13.62 -16.60
CA PHE A 149 -9.09 -12.23 -16.89
C PHE A 149 -8.60 -11.50 -15.64
N ALA A 150 -9.30 -11.68 -14.51
CA ALA A 150 -8.90 -11.07 -13.24
C ALA A 150 -7.49 -11.45 -12.80
N LEU A 151 -7.10 -12.73 -12.94
CA LEU A 151 -5.74 -13.17 -12.58
C LEU A 151 -4.68 -12.52 -13.47
N GLY A 152 -4.95 -12.33 -14.77
CA GLY A 152 -4.07 -11.58 -15.65
C GLY A 152 -3.96 -10.10 -15.26
N TYR A 153 -5.10 -9.48 -14.92
CA TYR A 153 -5.15 -8.10 -14.43
C TYR A 153 -4.36 -7.93 -13.12
N ILE A 154 -4.53 -8.83 -12.15
CA ILE A 154 -3.86 -8.79 -10.85
C ILE A 154 -2.35 -8.88 -11.00
N LYS A 155 -1.82 -9.74 -11.88
CA LYS A 155 -0.38 -9.83 -12.14
C LYS A 155 0.18 -8.49 -12.65
N ASN A 156 -0.52 -7.85 -13.58
CA ASN A 156 -0.14 -6.52 -14.07
C ASN A 156 -0.21 -5.44 -12.97
N VAL A 157 -1.23 -5.47 -12.11
CA VAL A 157 -1.30 -4.59 -10.92
C VAL A 157 -0.09 -4.80 -10.02
N ILE A 158 0.28 -6.05 -9.73
CA ILE A 158 1.45 -6.37 -8.91
C ILE A 158 2.71 -5.81 -9.56
N ASP A 159 2.92 -6.04 -10.85
CA ASP A 159 4.10 -5.58 -11.59
C ASP A 159 4.23 -4.05 -11.60
N LYS A 160 3.11 -3.34 -11.72
CA LYS A 160 3.08 -1.88 -11.57
C LYS A 160 3.49 -1.45 -10.16
N ASN A 161 2.98 -2.11 -9.12
CA ASN A 161 3.35 -1.81 -7.74
C ASN A 161 4.85 -2.09 -7.47
N ILE A 162 5.44 -3.13 -8.08
CA ILE A 162 6.89 -3.41 -7.95
C ILE A 162 7.75 -2.21 -8.40
N ILE A 163 7.38 -1.55 -9.50
CA ILE A 163 8.10 -0.37 -10.00
C ILE A 163 8.06 0.76 -8.95
N LEU A 164 6.92 0.95 -8.30
CA LEU A 164 6.72 1.98 -7.28
C LEU A 164 7.46 1.66 -5.98
N MET A 165 7.50 0.38 -5.62
CA MET A 165 8.27 -0.08 -4.48
C MET A 165 9.78 0.14 -4.68
N HIS A 166 10.28 -0.04 -5.91
CA HIS A 166 11.66 0.32 -6.25
C HIS A 166 11.91 1.83 -6.12
N ASP A 167 11.04 2.66 -6.69
CA ASP A 167 11.13 4.12 -6.57
C ASP A 167 11.13 4.57 -5.10
N TRP A 168 10.22 4.04 -4.28
CA TRP A 168 10.20 4.30 -2.84
C TRP A 168 11.52 3.91 -2.17
N LYS A 169 12.06 2.73 -2.47
CA LYS A 169 13.32 2.25 -1.87
C LYS A 169 14.54 3.05 -2.33
N GLU A 170 14.52 3.56 -3.56
CA GLU A 170 15.58 4.43 -4.09
C GLU A 170 15.55 5.83 -3.47
N ASN A 171 14.37 6.35 -3.16
CA ASN A 171 14.19 7.70 -2.59
C ASN A 171 14.22 7.72 -1.06
N VAL A 172 13.88 6.61 -0.39
CA VAL A 172 13.77 6.52 1.07
C VAL A 172 14.76 5.52 1.61
N LYS A 173 15.97 6.00 1.94
CA LYS A 173 17.09 5.17 2.42
C LYS A 173 17.34 5.30 3.91
N THR A 174 16.78 6.34 4.52
CA THR A 174 16.93 6.65 5.93
C THR A 174 15.58 7.00 6.54
N LEU A 175 15.55 7.01 7.86
CA LEU A 175 14.42 7.53 8.61
C LEU A 175 14.18 9.02 8.29
N ASP A 176 15.22 9.81 8.12
CA ASP A 176 15.10 11.24 7.78
C ASP A 176 14.46 11.44 6.42
N ASP A 177 14.83 10.64 5.39
CA ASP A 177 14.19 10.68 4.08
C ASP A 177 12.68 10.38 4.17
N ALA A 178 12.33 9.38 4.98
CA ALA A 178 10.96 8.99 5.24
C ALA A 178 10.17 10.12 5.92
N ILE A 179 10.79 10.74 6.91
CA ILE A 179 10.26 11.88 7.64
C ILE A 179 10.07 13.09 6.73
N ASP A 180 11.03 13.41 5.86
CA ASP A 180 10.99 14.53 4.92
C ASP A 180 9.85 14.37 3.91
N ILE A 181 9.68 13.17 3.35
CA ILE A 181 8.57 12.89 2.43
C ILE A 181 7.22 13.02 3.16
N MET A 182 7.11 12.52 4.40
CA MET A 182 5.90 12.70 5.19
C MET A 182 5.63 14.17 5.49
N ASN A 183 6.65 14.96 5.82
CA ASN A 183 6.52 16.40 6.04
C ASN A 183 6.07 17.16 4.80
N GLN A 184 6.68 16.89 3.64
CA GLN A 184 6.27 17.48 2.37
C GLN A 184 4.80 17.18 2.09
N ARG A 185 4.34 15.97 2.42
CA ARG A 185 2.93 15.59 2.30
C ARG A 185 2.03 16.35 3.28
N VAL A 186 2.44 16.51 4.54
CA VAL A 186 1.69 17.30 5.56
C VAL A 186 1.60 18.79 5.21
N LEU A 187 2.68 19.37 4.68
CA LEU A 187 2.75 20.80 4.36
C LEU A 187 2.09 21.15 3.01
N GLY A 188 1.85 20.15 2.16
CA GLY A 188 1.34 20.35 0.79
C GLY A 188 -0.20 20.29 0.62
N LYS A 189 -0.98 19.83 1.62
CA LYS A 189 -2.45 19.74 1.54
C LYS A 189 -3.13 19.93 2.90
N ASP A 190 -4.28 20.62 2.90
CA ASP A 190 -5.09 20.95 4.10
C ASP A 190 -5.76 19.75 4.79
N VAL A 191 -5.80 18.56 4.17
CA VAL A 191 -6.42 17.38 4.76
C VAL A 191 -5.67 16.12 4.32
N ILE A 192 -4.85 15.58 5.21
CA ILE A 192 -4.40 14.18 5.16
C ILE A 192 -4.70 13.57 6.53
N HIS A 193 -5.37 12.43 6.57
CA HIS A 193 -5.47 11.64 7.80
C HIS A 193 -4.07 11.18 8.19
N ILE A 194 -3.49 11.84 9.18
CA ILE A 194 -2.08 11.64 9.47
C ILE A 194 -1.87 10.23 10.03
N PRO A 195 -0.94 9.41 9.49
CA PRO A 195 -0.57 8.16 10.13
C PRO A 195 -0.14 8.49 11.56
N ARG A 196 -0.86 7.93 12.54
CA ARG A 196 -0.65 8.02 13.99
C ARG A 196 0.59 8.86 14.39
N MET A 197 0.41 10.19 14.37
CA MET A 197 1.46 11.21 14.51
C MET A 197 2.28 11.16 15.80
N HIS A 198 1.83 10.40 16.80
CA HIS A 198 2.54 10.28 18.06
C HIS A 198 3.99 9.81 17.87
N TYR A 199 4.26 9.05 16.80
CA TYR A 199 5.59 8.55 16.51
C TYR A 199 6.51 9.57 15.83
N ILE A 200 5.98 10.46 14.99
CA ILE A 200 6.78 11.42 14.20
C ILE A 200 7.25 12.58 15.07
N LEU A 201 6.36 13.14 15.90
CA LEU A 201 6.70 14.25 16.80
C LEU A 201 7.85 13.87 17.75
N ALA A 202 7.97 12.58 18.04
CA ALA A 202 8.96 12.00 18.92
C ALA A 202 10.35 11.83 18.23
N PHE A 203 10.43 11.87 16.90
CA PHE A 203 11.70 11.92 16.16
C PHE A 203 12.27 13.35 16.03
N TYR A 204 11.47 14.38 16.29
CA TYR A 204 11.85 15.79 16.20
C TYR A 204 12.23 16.45 17.54
N LEU A 205 12.13 15.72 18.65
CA LEU A 205 12.42 16.17 20.02
C LEU A 205 13.74 15.57 20.53
#